data_AF-A0A1Q4FQT0-F1
#
_entry.id   AF-A0A1Q4FQT0-F1
#
_cell.length_a   1.000
_cell.length_b   1.000
_cell.length_c   1.000
_cell.angle_alpha   90.00
_cell.angle_beta   90.00
_cell.angle_gamma   90.00
#
_symmetry.space_group_name_H-M   'P 1'
#
loop_
_entity.id
_entity.type
_entity.pdbx_description
1 polymer ?
#
loop_
_entity_poly.entity_id
_entity_poly.type
_entity_poly.pdbx_seq_one_letter_code
_entity_poly.pdbx_strand_id
1 'polypeptide(L)'
;MDFFVDENVATVIALSDGSASVYTTSSFGIIGGIGHAAVRKAARRFVTVAARYADAAVPISTHPYPAAGKVRFYFLTYDGLRSVETDAEPIVEGDSSPFIPLYGAGQDVLTELLRTRPKE
;
A
#
# COMPACT_ATOMS: atom_id res chain seq x y z
N MET A 1 -1.09 -1.86 2.20
CA MET A 1 0.38 -1.73 2.23
C MET A 1 0.66 -0.89 3.42
N ASP A 2 1.40 -1.46 4.35
CA ASP A 2 1.59 -0.92 5.67
C ASP A 2 3.08 -0.67 5.85
N PHE A 3 3.41 0.55 6.25
CA PHE A 3 4.79 0.98 6.46
C PHE A 3 4.84 2.03 7.57
N PHE A 4 6.01 2.15 8.19
CA PHE A 4 6.23 3.15 9.23
C PHE A 4 6.35 4.55 8.64
N VAL A 5 5.72 5.51 9.31
CA VAL A 5 5.91 6.95 9.17
C VAL A 5 6.14 7.47 10.58
N ASP A 6 7.40 7.78 10.89
CA ASP A 6 7.87 8.04 12.25
C ASP A 6 7.48 6.88 13.20
N GLU A 7 6.74 7.17 14.27
CA GLU A 7 6.26 6.18 15.25
C GLU A 7 4.89 5.59 14.89
N ASN A 8 4.30 5.99 13.76
CA ASN A 8 2.98 5.56 13.32
C ASN A 8 3.05 4.61 12.13
N VAL A 9 1.98 3.85 11.92
CA VAL A 9 1.81 3.04 10.71
C VAL A 9 0.87 3.75 9.75
N ALA A 10 1.28 3.85 8.49
CA ALA A 10 0.42 4.27 7.40
C ALA A 10 0.00 3.04 6.58
N THR A 11 -1.30 2.94 6.30
CA THR A 11 -1.93 1.85 5.54
C THR A 11 -2.51 2.44 4.26
N VAL A 12 -1.88 2.15 3.12
CA VAL A 12 -2.42 2.45 1.79
C VAL A 12 -3.28 1.29 1.32
N ILE A 13 -4.55 1.58 1.02
CA ILE A 13 -5.52 0.63 0.47
C ILE A 13 -5.83 1.03 -0.96
N ALA A 14 -5.84 0.05 -1.86
CA ALA A 14 -6.31 0.21 -3.23
C ALA A 14 -7.11 -1.03 -3.65
N LEU A 15 -8.20 -0.83 -4.38
CA LEU A 15 -9.07 -1.87 -4.89
C LEU A 15 -9.13 -1.85 -6.43
N SER A 16 -9.54 -2.97 -7.02
CA SER A 16 -9.55 -3.18 -8.48
C SER A 16 -10.52 -2.26 -9.22
N ASP A 17 -11.55 -1.76 -8.55
CA ASP A 17 -12.48 -0.76 -9.08
C ASP A 17 -11.82 0.63 -9.26
N GLY A 18 -10.68 0.86 -8.61
CA GLY A 18 -9.95 2.12 -8.57
C GLY A 18 -10.17 2.94 -7.30
N SER A 19 -10.89 2.41 -6.31
CA SER A 19 -11.01 3.00 -4.99
C SER A 19 -9.66 2.95 -4.26
N ALA A 20 -9.29 4.02 -3.58
CA ALA A 20 -8.12 4.06 -2.71
C ALA A 20 -8.27 5.05 -1.56
N SER A 21 -7.58 4.75 -0.46
CA SER A 21 -7.53 5.55 0.78
C SER A 21 -6.18 5.33 1.46
N VAL A 22 -5.81 6.24 2.36
CA VAL A 22 -4.72 6.02 3.32
C VAL A 22 -5.23 6.25 4.75
N TYR A 23 -4.93 5.30 5.62
CA TYR A 23 -5.20 5.39 7.05
C TYR A 23 -3.88 5.49 7.79
N THR A 24 -3.88 6.14 8.95
CA THR A 24 -2.72 6.10 9.84
C THR A 24 -3.17 5.73 11.25
N THR A 25 -2.26 5.20 12.06
CA THR A 25 -2.50 5.00 13.50
C THR A 25 -2.58 6.30 14.28
N SER A 26 -2.23 7.43 13.65
CA SER A 26 -2.43 8.78 14.19
C SER A 26 -3.84 9.30 13.89
N SER A 27 -4.21 10.46 14.46
CA SER A 27 -5.54 11.07 14.32
C SER A 27 -5.92 11.56 12.91
N PHE A 28 -5.17 11.17 11.86
CA PHE A 28 -5.38 11.65 10.49
C PHE A 28 -5.44 10.50 9.48
N GLY A 29 -6.40 10.55 8.57
CA GLY A 29 -6.55 9.65 7.43
C GLY A 29 -7.08 10.40 6.22
N ILE A 30 -6.69 9.98 5.01
CA ILE A 30 -7.25 10.50 3.76
C ILE A 30 -8.21 9.44 3.24
N ILE A 31 -9.50 9.76 3.33
CA ILE A 31 -10.57 8.87 2.91
C ILE A 31 -11.07 9.32 1.54
N GLY A 32 -11.08 8.39 0.58
CA GLY A 32 -11.86 8.56 -0.65
C GLY A 32 -11.16 9.35 -1.75
N GLY A 33 -10.30 8.69 -2.51
CA GLY A 33 -9.74 9.25 -3.75
C GLY A 33 -10.49 8.87 -5.03
N ILE A 34 -11.54 8.03 -4.96
CA ILE A 34 -12.21 7.49 -6.15
C ILE A 34 -12.77 8.56 -7.08
N GLY A 35 -13.15 9.74 -6.58
CA GLY A 35 -13.61 10.86 -7.40
C GLY A 35 -12.54 11.39 -8.37
N HIS A 36 -11.27 11.18 -8.06
CA HIS A 36 -10.13 11.70 -8.82
C HIS A 36 -9.61 10.65 -9.82
N ALA A 37 -9.61 10.98 -11.11
CA ALA A 37 -9.20 10.06 -12.17
C ALA A 37 -7.75 9.57 -12.02
N ALA A 38 -6.85 10.43 -11.53
CA ALA A 38 -5.45 10.09 -11.29
C ALA A 38 -5.31 9.03 -10.18
N VAL A 39 -6.05 9.18 -9.07
CA VAL A 39 -6.09 8.16 -8.01
C VAL A 39 -6.63 6.83 -8.53
N ARG A 40 -7.73 6.84 -9.30
CA ARG A 40 -8.27 5.58 -9.87
C ARG A 40 -7.25 4.86 -10.75
N LYS A 41 -6.49 5.61 -11.55
CA LYS A 41 -5.43 5.06 -12.41
C LYS A 41 -4.29 4.46 -11.58
N ALA A 42 -3.83 5.17 -10.55
CA ALA A 42 -2.79 4.70 -9.64
C ALA A 42 -3.24 3.45 -8.88
N ALA A 43 -4.46 3.44 -8.34
CA ALA A 43 -5.04 2.32 -7.60
C ALA A 43 -5.09 1.04 -8.45
N ARG A 44 -5.61 1.13 -9.68
CA ARG A 44 -5.66 -0.02 -10.61
C ARG A 44 -4.28 -0.51 -10.99
N ARG A 45 -3.32 0.41 -11.18
CA ARG A 45 -1.91 0.05 -11.42
C ARG A 45 -1.32 -0.70 -10.23
N PHE A 46 -1.55 -0.22 -9.01
CA PHE A 46 -1.06 -0.87 -7.81
C PHE A 46 -1.62 -2.28 -7.65
N VAL A 47 -2.93 -2.47 -7.84
CA VAL A 47 -3.56 -3.80 -7.84
C VAL A 47 -2.99 -4.72 -8.94
N THR A 48 -2.75 -4.19 -10.14
CA THR A 48 -2.16 -4.95 -11.25
C THR A 48 -0.74 -5.42 -10.94
N VAL A 49 0.07 -4.57 -10.30
CA VAL A 49 1.42 -4.94 -9.85
C VAL A 49 1.34 -5.95 -8.71
N ALA A 50 0.45 -5.73 -7.73
CA ALA A 50 0.24 -6.60 -6.58
C ALA A 50 -0.14 -8.03 -6.95
N ALA A 51 -0.93 -8.22 -8.02
CA ALA A 51 -1.31 -9.55 -8.50
C ALA A 51 -0.11 -10.46 -8.78
N ARG A 52 1.05 -9.91 -9.17
CA ARG A 52 2.28 -10.68 -9.45
C ARG A 52 2.94 -11.27 -8.19
N TYR A 53 2.58 -10.77 -7.01
CA TYR A 53 3.16 -11.15 -5.73
C TYR A 53 2.18 -11.99 -4.89
N ALA A 54 0.89 -12.01 -5.24
CA ALA A 54 -0.15 -12.63 -4.43
C ALA A 54 0.05 -14.15 -4.25
N ASP A 55 0.51 -14.85 -5.28
CA ASP A 55 0.72 -16.31 -5.24
C ASP A 55 1.88 -16.69 -4.30
N ALA A 56 2.92 -15.86 -4.23
CA ALA A 56 4.05 -16.04 -3.33
C ALA A 56 3.77 -15.58 -1.89
N ALA A 57 2.66 -14.87 -1.66
CA ALA A 57 2.26 -14.40 -0.34
C ALA A 57 1.64 -15.53 0.49
N VAL A 58 1.79 -15.41 1.82
CA VAL A 58 1.32 -16.42 2.78
C VAL A 58 -0.10 -16.10 3.22
N PRO A 59 -1.03 -17.07 3.25
CA PRO A 59 -2.37 -16.90 3.82
C PRO A 59 -2.31 -16.48 5.29
N ILE A 60 -3.17 -15.56 5.70
CA ILE A 60 -3.24 -15.04 7.07
C ILE A 60 -4.69 -14.91 7.55
N SER A 61 -4.89 -15.05 8.86
CA SER A 61 -6.18 -14.84 9.54
C SER A 61 -6.16 -13.67 10.53
N THR A 62 -4.99 -13.06 10.73
CA THR A 62 -4.78 -11.88 11.58
C THR A 62 -4.18 -10.74 10.77
N HIS A 63 -4.29 -9.51 11.28
CA HIS A 63 -3.87 -8.29 10.58
C HIS A 63 -2.80 -7.53 11.39
N PRO A 64 -1.60 -8.09 11.59
CA PRO A 64 -0.58 -7.44 12.40
C PRO A 64 0.07 -6.27 11.64
N TYR A 65 0.37 -5.17 12.32
CA TYR A 65 1.23 -4.15 11.75
C TYR A 65 2.62 -4.72 11.41
N PRO A 66 3.34 -4.14 10.44
CA PRO A 66 4.71 -4.55 10.16
C PRO A 66 5.59 -4.38 11.39
N ALA A 67 6.64 -5.20 11.50
CA ALA A 67 7.71 -4.93 12.45
C ALA A 67 8.48 -3.65 12.07
N ALA A 68 9.12 -2.99 13.04
CA ALA A 68 9.92 -1.80 12.80
C ALA A 68 10.97 -2.05 11.69
N GLY A 69 11.13 -1.08 10.77
CA GLY A 69 12.02 -1.20 9.62
C GLY A 69 11.51 -2.11 8.49
N LYS A 70 10.27 -2.62 8.58
CA LYS A 70 9.66 -3.46 7.54
C LYS A 70 8.46 -2.80 6.88
N VAL A 71 8.15 -3.31 5.69
CA VAL A 71 6.90 -3.03 4.97
C VAL A 71 6.12 -4.32 4.85
N ARG A 72 4.81 -4.26 5.10
CA ARG A 72 3.90 -5.38 4.92
C ARG A 72 2.90 -5.10 3.80
N PHE A 73 2.78 -6.02 2.87
CA PHE A 73 1.77 -5.98 1.82
C PHE A 73 0.67 -6.98 2.13
N TYR A 74 -0.55 -6.55 1.91
CA TYR A 74 -1.77 -7.33 2.07
C TYR A 74 -2.43 -7.50 0.72
N PHE A 75 -2.86 -8.72 0.42
CA PHE A 75 -3.56 -9.08 -0.81
C PHE A 75 -4.90 -9.68 -0.45
N LEU A 76 -5.97 -8.96 -0.76
CA LEU A 76 -7.33 -9.47 -0.64
C LEU A 76 -7.67 -10.23 -1.93
N THR A 77 -7.75 -11.55 -1.82
CA THR A 77 -8.04 -12.46 -2.93
C THR A 77 -9.37 -13.18 -2.70
N TYR A 78 -9.87 -13.91 -3.69
CA TYR A 78 -11.15 -14.64 -3.57
C TYR A 78 -11.09 -15.81 -2.56
N ASP A 79 -9.90 -16.37 -2.33
CA ASP A 79 -9.63 -17.45 -1.38
C ASP A 79 -9.29 -16.94 0.04
N GLY A 80 -9.19 -15.62 0.24
CA GLY A 80 -8.97 -15.02 1.55
C GLY A 80 -7.95 -13.90 1.55
N LEU A 81 -7.35 -13.64 2.72
CA LEU A 81 -6.30 -12.64 2.88
C LEU A 81 -4.93 -13.30 2.87
N ARG A 82 -4.00 -12.70 2.13
CA ARG A 82 -2.59 -13.12 2.08
C ARG A 82 -1.71 -11.94 2.43
N SER A 83 -0.51 -12.19 2.95
CA SER A 83 0.46 -11.14 3.19
C SER A 83 1.90 -11.57 2.91
N VAL A 84 2.73 -10.57 2.65
CA VAL A 84 4.18 -10.69 2.63
C VAL A 84 4.77 -9.51 3.38
N GLU A 85 5.84 -9.77 4.12
CA GLU A 85 6.58 -8.75 4.85
C GLU A 85 8.05 -8.78 4.39
N THR A 86 8.63 -7.61 4.21
CA THR A 86 9.98 -7.43 3.68
C THR A 86 10.64 -6.24 4.35
N ASP A 87 11.97 -6.22 4.35
CA ASP A 87 12.74 -5.09 4.86
C ASP A 87 12.53 -3.85 4.00
N ALA A 88 12.37 -2.69 4.64
CA ALA A 88 12.09 -1.42 3.99
C ALA A 88 13.35 -0.81 3.37
N GLU A 89 14.50 -0.94 4.04
CA GLU A 89 15.76 -0.29 3.66
C GLU A 89 16.18 -0.62 2.22
N PRO A 90 16.27 -1.89 1.77
CA PRO A 90 16.64 -2.19 0.38
C PRO A 90 15.66 -1.67 -0.67
N ILE A 91 14.41 -1.41 -0.27
CA ILE A 91 13.38 -0.85 -1.16
C ILE A 91 13.53 0.66 -1.29
N VAL A 92 13.78 1.33 -0.15
CA VAL A 92 13.91 2.79 -0.07
C VAL A 92 15.23 3.26 -0.68
N GLU A 93 16.31 2.50 -0.50
CA GLU A 93 17.63 2.81 -1.09
C GLU A 93 17.70 2.50 -2.59
N GLY A 94 16.71 1.80 -3.15
CA GLY A 94 16.65 1.47 -4.58
C GLY A 94 17.55 0.30 -4.97
N ASP A 95 17.84 -0.59 -4.03
CA ASP A 95 18.68 -1.79 -4.21
C ASP A 95 17.97 -2.91 -4.97
N SER A 96 18.54 -4.12 -5.02
CA SER A 96 18.01 -5.25 -5.80
C SER A 96 16.78 -5.93 -5.18
N SER A 97 15.90 -5.20 -4.47
CA SER A 97 14.71 -5.79 -3.86
C SER A 97 13.62 -6.09 -4.90
N PRO A 98 13.06 -7.31 -4.94
CA PRO A 98 11.98 -7.65 -5.86
C PRO A 98 10.68 -6.87 -5.55
N PHE A 99 10.57 -6.24 -4.38
CA PHE A 99 9.39 -5.50 -3.93
C PHE A 99 9.39 -4.02 -4.33
N ILE A 100 10.45 -3.50 -4.94
CA ILE A 100 10.51 -2.10 -5.41
C ILE A 100 9.34 -1.73 -6.32
N PRO A 101 8.96 -2.53 -7.34
CA PRO A 101 7.82 -2.19 -8.18
C PRO A 101 6.50 -2.13 -7.39
N LEU A 102 6.33 -3.01 -6.41
CA LEU A 102 5.12 -3.08 -5.59
C LEU A 102 5.04 -1.89 -4.63
N TYR A 103 6.14 -1.59 -3.95
CA TYR A 103 6.24 -0.44 -3.05
C TYR A 103 6.05 0.87 -3.81
N GLY A 104 6.75 1.06 -4.93
CA GLY A 104 6.64 2.25 -5.76
C GLY A 104 5.21 2.48 -6.24
N ALA A 105 4.51 1.43 -6.70
CA ALA A 105 3.11 1.55 -7.10
C ALA A 105 2.18 1.92 -5.94
N GLY A 106 2.47 1.47 -4.71
CA GLY A 106 1.76 1.92 -3.51
C GLY A 106 2.05 3.39 -3.16
N GLN A 107 3.29 3.84 -3.31
CA GLN A 107 3.69 5.23 -3.12
C GLN A 107 3.07 6.17 -4.17
N ASP A 108 2.89 5.71 -5.42
CA ASP A 108 2.14 6.44 -6.45
C ASP A 108 0.69 6.71 -6.01
N VAL A 109 0.03 5.71 -5.42
CA VAL A 109 -1.34 5.87 -4.88
C VAL A 109 -1.37 6.91 -3.76
N LEU A 110 -0.43 6.82 -2.81
CA LEU A 110 -0.32 7.79 -1.73
C LEU A 110 -0.09 9.21 -2.30
N THR A 111 0.81 9.35 -3.26
CA THR A 111 1.12 10.63 -3.90
C THR A 111 -0.13 11.25 -4.54
N GLU A 112 -0.90 10.47 -5.29
CA GLU A 112 -2.13 10.97 -5.91
C GLU A 112 -3.19 11.32 -4.86
N LEU A 113 -3.33 10.55 -3.78
CA LEU A 113 -4.22 10.89 -2.66
C LEU A 113 -3.79 12.18 -1.95
N LEU A 114 -2.49 12.42 -1.77
CA LEU A 114 -1.99 13.65 -1.17
C LEU A 114 -2.29 14.88 -2.04
N ARG A 115 -2.30 14.73 -3.36
CA ARG A 115 -2.65 15.79 -4.32
C ARG A 115 -4.13 16.19 -4.30
N THR A 116 -5.01 15.33 -3.77
CA THR A 116 -6.43 15.67 -3.64
C THR A 116 -6.72 16.52 -2.42
N ARG A 117 -5.76 16.69 -1.50
CA ARG A 117 -5.93 17.59 -0.36
C ARG A 117 -6.05 19.03 -0.86
N PRO A 118 -6.96 19.84 -0.30
CA PRO A 118 -6.91 21.29 -0.48
C PRO A 118 -5.52 21.80 -0.05
N LYS A 119 -4.95 22.72 -0.83
CA LYS A 119 -3.79 23.49 -0.35
C LYS A 119 -4.33 24.50 0.66
N GLU A 120 -3.79 24.47 1.88
CA GLU A 120 -4.01 25.51 2.89
C GLU A 120 -3.37 26.84 2.47
#